data_AF-A0A2E7Y8E6-F1
#
_entry.id   AF-A0A2E7Y8E6-F1
#
_cell.length_a   1.000
_cell.length_b   1.000
_cell.length_c   1.000
_cell.angle_alpha   90.00
_cell.angle_beta   90.00
_cell.angle_gamma   90.00
#
_symmetry.space_group_name_H-M   'P 1'
#
loop_
_entity.id
_entity.type
_entity.pdbx_description
1 polymer ?
#
loop_
_entity_poly.entity_id
_entity_poly.type
_entity_poly.pdbx_seq_one_letter_code
_entity_poly.pdbx_strand_id
1 'polypeptide(L)'
;MSGFSDRERGQEEKFAREQDQTFRIHARRNKLLGLWIADQMGLSGEQADAYALTLIKADMREPGDDDVVQQALADLSENGLPADET
;
A
#
# COMPACT_ATOMS: atom_id res chain seq x y z
N MET A 1 -32.52 -28.54 -5.10
CA MET A 1 -31.53 -27.78 -5.91
C MET A 1 -31.48 -26.35 -5.39
N SER A 2 -30.76 -26.08 -4.30
CA SER A 2 -30.47 -24.70 -3.85
C SER A 2 -29.17 -24.63 -3.04
N GLY A 3 -28.89 -25.61 -2.18
CA GLY A 3 -27.76 -25.54 -1.25
C GLY A 3 -26.36 -25.40 -1.87
N PHE A 4 -26.12 -25.88 -3.10
CA PHE A 4 -24.84 -25.66 -3.79
C PHE A 4 -24.72 -24.24 -4.39
N SER A 5 -25.80 -23.74 -5.02
CA SER A 5 -25.83 -22.38 -5.58
C SER A 5 -25.82 -21.30 -4.50
N ASP A 6 -26.49 -21.54 -3.37
CA ASP A 6 -26.48 -20.63 -2.22
C ASP A 6 -25.07 -20.51 -1.61
N ARG A 7 -24.30 -21.63 -1.59
CA ARG A 7 -22.90 -21.64 -1.13
C ARG A 7 -21.98 -20.92 -2.12
N GLU A 8 -22.15 -21.14 -3.41
CA GLU A 8 -21.38 -20.47 -4.46
C GLU A 8 -21.50 -18.94 -4.33
N ARG A 9 -22.74 -18.42 -4.28
CA ARG A 9 -22.98 -16.99 -4.07
C ARG A 9 -22.37 -16.46 -2.77
N GLY A 10 -22.52 -17.22 -1.67
CA GLY A 10 -21.92 -16.83 -0.38
C GLY A 10 -20.39 -16.76 -0.42
N GLN A 11 -19.75 -17.63 -1.20
CA GLN A 11 -18.29 -17.64 -1.37
C GLN A 11 -17.81 -16.48 -2.25
N GLU A 12 -18.55 -16.16 -3.33
CA GLU A 12 -18.27 -15.00 -4.18
C GLU A 12 -18.40 -13.67 -3.40
N GLU A 13 -19.49 -13.51 -2.63
CA GLU A 13 -19.71 -12.33 -1.80
C GLU A 13 -18.62 -12.18 -0.73
N LYS A 14 -18.22 -13.29 -0.09
CA LYS A 14 -17.12 -13.30 0.89
C LYS A 14 -15.81 -12.89 0.23
N PHE A 15 -15.49 -13.48 -0.91
CA PHE A 15 -14.25 -13.20 -1.64
C PHE A 15 -14.16 -11.72 -2.06
N ALA A 16 -15.24 -11.16 -2.61
CA ALA A 16 -15.29 -9.75 -3.00
C ALA A 16 -15.05 -8.82 -1.81
N ARG A 17 -15.63 -9.13 -0.65
CA ARG A 17 -15.44 -8.36 0.59
C ARG A 17 -14.02 -8.46 1.13
N GLU A 18 -13.43 -9.66 1.10
CA GLU A 18 -12.05 -9.87 1.56
C GLU A 18 -11.05 -9.14 0.66
N GLN A 19 -11.26 -9.13 -0.66
CA GLN A 19 -10.42 -8.37 -1.58
C GLN A 19 -10.53 -6.86 -1.36
N ASP A 20 -11.75 -6.30 -1.25
CA ASP A 20 -11.93 -4.87 -0.98
C ASP A 20 -11.32 -4.47 0.38
N GLN A 21 -11.46 -5.31 1.41
CA GLN A 21 -10.83 -5.06 2.70
C GLN A 21 -9.30 -5.07 2.60
N THR A 22 -8.73 -6.06 1.92
CA THR A 22 -7.27 -6.19 1.72
C THR A 22 -6.71 -4.98 0.98
N PHE A 23 -7.37 -4.58 -0.12
CA PHE A 23 -7.00 -3.40 -0.90
C PHE A 23 -6.97 -2.12 -0.04
N ARG A 24 -8.01 -1.90 0.78
CA ARG A 24 -8.08 -0.73 1.67
C ARG A 24 -6.99 -0.75 2.75
N ILE A 25 -6.65 -1.93 3.26
CA ILE A 25 -5.58 -2.10 4.25
C ILE A 25 -4.23 -1.74 3.62
N HIS A 26 -3.94 -2.25 2.42
CA HIS A 26 -2.69 -1.98 1.71
C HIS A 26 -2.53 -0.49 1.41
N ALA A 27 -3.57 0.13 0.84
CA ALA A 27 -3.56 1.57 0.57
C ALA A 27 -3.34 2.41 1.85
N ARG A 28 -3.95 2.02 2.97
CA ARG A 28 -3.74 2.72 4.26
C ARG A 28 -2.34 2.52 4.82
N ARG A 29 -1.81 1.28 4.77
CA ARG A 29 -0.45 0.95 5.20
C ARG A 29 0.56 1.80 4.41
N ASN A 30 0.45 1.81 3.09
CA ASN A 30 1.37 2.52 2.20
C ASN A 30 1.26 4.04 2.39
N LYS A 31 0.05 4.56 2.64
CA LYS A 31 -0.13 5.97 3.02
C LYS A 31 0.63 6.33 4.30
N LEU A 32 0.50 5.51 5.34
CA LEU A 32 1.16 5.75 6.63
C LEU A 32 2.69 5.69 6.50
N LEU A 33 3.20 4.71 5.75
CA LEU A 33 4.62 4.61 5.43
C LEU A 33 5.11 5.86 4.69
N GLY A 34 4.38 6.30 3.67
CA GLY A 34 4.76 7.47 2.90
C GLY A 34 4.76 8.75 3.72
N LEU A 35 3.77 8.95 4.58
CA LEU A 35 3.76 10.10 5.50
C LEU A 35 4.94 10.06 6.48
N TRP A 36 5.34 8.88 6.96
CA TRP A 36 6.51 8.75 7.82
C TRP A 36 7.81 9.09 7.09
N ILE A 37 8.02 8.59 5.86
CA ILE A 37 9.21 8.93 5.06
C ILE A 37 9.23 10.42 4.69
N ALA A 38 8.08 10.98 4.33
CA ALA A 38 7.94 12.41 4.06
C ALA A 38 8.38 13.26 5.25
N ASP A 39 8.01 12.87 6.48
CA ASP A 39 8.46 13.51 7.71
C ASP A 39 9.99 13.39 7.89
N GLN A 40 10.58 12.23 7.61
CA GLN A 40 12.04 12.05 7.64
C GLN A 40 12.76 12.96 6.62
N MET A 41 12.14 13.19 5.46
CA MET A 41 12.63 14.10 4.41
C MET A 41 12.35 15.59 4.72
N GLY A 42 11.66 15.90 5.82
CA GLY A 42 11.26 17.27 6.18
C GLY A 42 10.14 17.86 5.31
N LEU A 43 9.39 17.03 4.59
CA LEU A 43 8.22 17.45 3.83
C LEU A 43 7.01 17.63 4.75
N SER A 44 6.12 18.57 4.41
CA SER A 44 4.92 18.83 5.20
C SER A 44 3.73 19.25 4.34
N GLY A 45 2.53 19.20 4.94
CA GLY A 45 1.28 19.58 4.28
C GLY A 45 1.06 18.84 2.96
N GLU A 46 0.77 19.58 1.90
CA GLU A 46 0.47 19.02 0.57
C GLU A 46 1.64 18.22 -0.01
N GLN A 47 2.89 18.58 0.31
CA GLN A 47 4.06 17.84 -0.18
C GLN A 47 4.15 16.45 0.46
N ALA A 48 3.84 16.34 1.75
CA ALA A 48 3.81 15.05 2.44
C ALA A 48 2.64 14.17 1.95
N ASP A 49 1.46 14.78 1.74
CA ASP A 49 0.30 14.07 1.18
C ASP A 49 0.58 13.59 -0.26
N ALA A 50 1.22 14.43 -1.08
CA ALA A 50 1.61 14.07 -2.45
C ALA A 50 2.61 12.93 -2.47
N TYR A 51 3.62 12.95 -1.58
CA TYR A 51 4.58 11.86 -1.43
C TYR A 51 3.89 10.57 -0.96
N ALA A 52 3.00 10.62 0.03
CA ALA A 52 2.27 9.45 0.48
C ALA A 52 1.43 8.80 -0.63
N LEU A 53 0.89 9.60 -1.57
CA LEU A 53 0.18 9.09 -2.74
C LEU A 53 1.11 8.36 -3.74
N THR A 54 2.41 8.66 -3.80
CA THR A 54 3.33 7.96 -4.69
C THR A 54 3.55 6.52 -4.23
N LEU A 55 3.69 6.28 -2.91
CA LEU A 55 3.83 4.92 -2.37
C LEU A 55 2.55 4.09 -2.48
N ILE A 56 1.37 4.71 -2.38
CA ILE A 56 0.11 4.00 -2.66
C ILE A 56 0.07 3.54 -4.12
N LYS A 57 0.57 4.37 -5.05
CA LYS A 57 0.60 4.02 -6.48
C LYS A 57 1.68 2.98 -6.81
N ALA A 58 2.76 2.91 -6.03
CA ALA A 58 3.82 1.92 -6.21
C ALA A 58 3.28 0.49 -6.04
N ASP A 59 2.40 0.27 -5.06
CA ASP A 59 1.70 -0.99 -4.78
C ASP A 59 0.84 -1.52 -5.93
N MET A 60 0.54 -0.67 -6.92
CA MET A 60 -0.31 -1.02 -8.05
C MET A 60 0.49 -1.46 -9.29
N ARG A 61 1.83 -1.49 -9.22
CA ARG A 61 2.70 -1.86 -10.36
C ARG A 61 2.83 -3.36 -10.47
N GLU A 62 3.29 -4.04 -9.43
CA GLU A 62 3.43 -5.49 -9.40
C GLU A 62 2.68 -6.13 -8.21
N PRO A 63 2.26 -7.41 -8.30
CA PRO A 63 1.68 -8.11 -7.17
C PRO A 63 2.69 -8.25 -6.03
N GLY A 64 2.33 -7.77 -4.84
CA GLY A 64 3.17 -7.83 -3.65
C GLY A 64 3.52 -6.43 -3.16
N ASP A 65 4.48 -6.36 -2.25
CA ASP A 65 4.85 -5.11 -1.56
C ASP A 65 6.27 -4.64 -1.93
N ASP A 66 6.99 -5.40 -2.75
CA ASP A 66 8.41 -5.18 -3.05
C ASP A 66 8.65 -3.84 -3.74
N ASP A 67 7.75 -3.42 -4.64
CA ASP A 67 7.83 -2.11 -5.31
C ASP A 67 7.75 -0.94 -4.32
N VAL A 68 6.94 -1.09 -3.27
CA VAL A 68 6.77 -0.07 -2.23
C VAL A 68 8.05 0.04 -1.41
N VAL A 69 8.65 -1.10 -1.04
CA VAL A 69 9.90 -1.17 -0.28
C VAL A 69 11.06 -0.61 -1.11
N GLN A 70 11.21 -1.03 -2.36
CA GLN A 70 12.27 -0.55 -3.25
C GLN A 70 12.18 0.96 -3.47
N GLN A 71 10.97 1.49 -3.69
CA GLN A 71 10.79 2.93 -3.85
C GLN A 71 11.12 3.68 -2.55
N ALA A 72 10.65 3.18 -1.40
CA ALA A 72 10.96 3.78 -0.09
C ALA A 72 12.47 3.82 0.19
N LEU A 73 13.19 2.73 -0.06
CA LEU A 73 14.63 2.66 0.13
C LEU A 73 15.38 3.59 -0.82
N ALA A 74 14.96 3.66 -2.09
CA ALA A 74 15.54 4.58 -3.06
C ALA A 74 15.34 6.04 -2.63
N ASP A 75 14.11 6.44 -2.28
CA ASP A 75 13.80 7.80 -1.86
C ASP A 75 14.57 8.20 -0.60
N LEU A 76 14.65 7.31 0.40
CA LEU A 76 15.44 7.54 1.62
C LEU A 76 16.94 7.73 1.29
N SER A 77 17.50 6.85 0.45
CA SER A 77 18.91 6.93 0.04
C SER A 77 19.22 8.20 -0.74
N GLU A 78 18.34 8.63 -1.65
CA GLU A 78 18.49 9.87 -2.42
C GLU A 78 18.47 11.12 -1.54
N ASN A 79 17.77 11.05 -0.40
CA ASN A 79 17.71 12.13 0.59
C ASN A 79 18.81 12.03 1.66
N GLY A 80 19.77 11.11 1.49
CA GLY A 80 20.88 10.91 2.43
C GLY A 80 20.43 10.37 3.80
N LEU A 81 19.24 9.77 3.86
CA LEU A 81 18.70 9.13 5.05
C LEU A 81 19.15 7.65 5.10
N PRO A 82 19.29 7.07 6.31
CA PRO A 82 19.57 5.65 6.45
C PRO A 82 18.49 4.81 5.76
N ALA A 83 18.91 3.99 4.80
CA ALA A 83 18.09 3.03 4.09
C ALA A 83 18.86 1.71 4.07
N ASP A 84 18.38 0.71 4.81
CA ASP A 84 18.99 -0.61 4.87
C ASP A 84 17.91 -1.68 4.79
N GLU A 85 18.20 -2.75 4.06
CA GLU A 85 17.35 -3.92 3.89
C GLU A 85 18.02 -5.08 4.64
N THR A 86 18.16 -4.94 5.96
CA THR A 86 18.82 -5.92 6.84
C THR A 86 17.87 -6.71 7.71
#